data_AF-A0A1Y4L023-F1
#
_entry.id   AF-A0A1Y4L023-F1
#
_cell.length_a   1.000
_cell.length_b   1.000
_cell.length_c   1.000
_cell.angle_alpha   90.00
_cell.angle_beta   90.00
_cell.angle_gamma   90.00
#
_symmetry.space_group_name_H-M   'P 1'
#
loop_
_entity.id
_entity.type
_entity.pdbx_description
1 polymer ?
#
loop_
_entity_poly.entity_id
_entity_poly.type
_entity_poly.pdbx_seq_one_letter_code
_entity_poly.pdbx_strand_id
1 'polypeptide(L)'
;MQQTKTKVYELKIKTYILQDIPYPQTMRTIAGFIDSSLAKREDLLELHNQNQFKQYCFSGFYPLETNGVYQADHIYTVTLRTVDAKLAEYFLKVLKDHITPKMKGLTAEIRIVPKKIIGEIYSLLPVIMKSDGGYWRNTMELEEYERRLFENAVKKYQAYIEERIEEDFQLYTGIRFMNKKPIGVEYKEIRLLGDKLNLQIADNEMAQELAYFLLGTGIGEMNSRGYGYCNFRWI
;
A
#
# COMPACT_ATOMS: atom_id res chain seq x y z
N MET A 1 16.58 -9.22 23.78
CA MET A 1 15.24 -9.14 23.16
C MET A 1 15.38 -9.73 21.76
N GLN A 2 14.52 -10.67 21.40
CA GLN A 2 14.61 -11.37 20.12
C GLN A 2 14.00 -10.44 19.07
N GLN A 3 14.84 -9.69 18.34
CA GLN A 3 14.37 -8.84 17.23
C GLN A 3 13.52 -9.70 16.29
N THR A 4 12.22 -9.45 16.26
CA THR A 4 11.33 -10.06 15.29
C THR A 4 11.76 -9.55 13.93
N LYS A 5 12.48 -10.37 13.15
CA LYS A 5 12.83 -10.01 11.77
C LYS A 5 11.54 -9.81 10.98
N THR A 6 11.22 -8.56 10.63
CA THR A 6 10.09 -8.21 9.77
C THR A 6 10.11 -9.09 8.52
N LYS A 7 8.92 -9.59 8.13
CA LYS A 7 8.71 -10.32 6.88
C LYS A 7 7.64 -9.60 6.10
N VAL A 8 7.91 -9.34 4.82
CA VAL A 8 6.90 -8.81 3.90
C VAL A 8 6.38 -9.97 3.07
N TYR A 9 5.12 -10.31 3.28
CA TYR A 9 4.40 -11.30 2.50
C TYR A 9 3.81 -10.62 1.27
N GLU A 10 4.15 -11.10 0.08
CA GLU A 10 3.57 -10.66 -1.18
C GLU A 10 2.66 -11.74 -1.73
N LEU A 11 1.40 -11.37 -1.94
CA LEU A 11 0.38 -12.19 -2.54
C LEU A 11 0.09 -11.71 -3.95
N LYS A 12 0.16 -12.61 -4.92
CA LYS A 12 -0.31 -12.37 -6.30
C LYS A 12 -1.64 -13.07 -6.50
N ILE A 13 -2.69 -12.27 -6.67
CA ILE A 13 -4.06 -12.74 -6.79
C ILE A 13 -4.48 -12.58 -8.24
N LYS A 14 -4.74 -13.68 -8.94
CA LYS A 14 -5.36 -13.63 -10.27
C LYS A 14 -6.86 -13.43 -10.11
N THR A 15 -7.40 -12.47 -10.84
CA THR A 15 -8.80 -12.06 -10.75
C THR A 15 -9.43 -12.00 -12.12
N TYR A 16 -10.57 -12.65 -12.28
CA TYR A 16 -11.43 -12.55 -13.44
C TYR A 16 -12.39 -11.36 -13.28
N ILE A 17 -12.49 -10.51 -14.30
CA ILE A 17 -13.37 -9.34 -14.29
C ILE A 17 -14.72 -9.72 -14.89
N LEU A 18 -15.79 -9.46 -14.15
CA LEU A 18 -17.17 -9.80 -14.52
C LEU A 18 -17.89 -8.64 -15.21
N GLN A 19 -17.41 -7.41 -15.02
CA GLN A 19 -17.96 -6.19 -15.60
C GLN A 19 -16.83 -5.20 -15.85
N ASP A 20 -16.91 -4.43 -16.93
CA ASP A 20 -15.92 -3.39 -17.23
C ASP A 20 -15.67 -2.46 -16.04
N ILE A 21 -14.39 -2.18 -15.77
CA ILE A 21 -13.95 -1.33 -14.65
C ILE A 21 -13.17 -0.14 -15.22
N PRO A 22 -13.79 1.05 -15.28
CA PRO A 22 -13.08 2.27 -15.63
C PRO A 22 -11.94 2.56 -14.65
N TYR A 23 -10.85 3.18 -15.13
CA TYR A 23 -9.69 3.52 -14.30
C TYR A 23 -10.01 4.25 -13.00
N PRO A 24 -10.89 5.28 -12.98
CA PRO A 24 -11.26 5.95 -11.73
C PRO A 24 -11.86 5.02 -10.68
N GLN A 25 -12.51 3.93 -11.10
CA GLN A 25 -13.18 2.97 -10.22
C GLN A 25 -12.29 1.79 -9.79
N THR A 26 -11.06 1.70 -10.33
CA THR A 26 -10.19 0.54 -10.16
C THR A 26 -9.87 0.29 -8.69
N MET A 27 -9.32 1.28 -8.01
CA MET A 27 -8.90 1.13 -6.61
C MET A 27 -10.09 0.86 -5.69
N ARG A 28 -11.23 1.52 -5.93
CA ARG A 28 -12.47 1.26 -5.18
C ARG A 28 -12.97 -0.16 -5.38
N THR A 29 -12.88 -0.70 -6.59
CA THR A 29 -13.35 -2.06 -6.90
C THR A 29 -12.47 -3.11 -6.21
N ILE A 30 -11.13 -2.95 -6.27
CA ILE A 30 -10.19 -3.84 -5.59
C ILE A 30 -10.34 -3.73 -4.06
N ALA A 31 -10.46 -2.50 -3.53
CA ALA A 31 -10.70 -2.28 -2.10
C ALA A 31 -11.99 -2.97 -1.64
N GLY A 32 -13.08 -2.80 -2.39
CA GLY A 32 -14.36 -3.44 -2.11
C GLY A 32 -14.27 -4.97 -2.09
N PHE A 33 -13.51 -5.56 -3.03
CA PHE A 33 -13.23 -6.99 -3.06
C PHE A 33 -12.48 -7.49 -1.81
N ILE A 34 -11.47 -6.74 -1.36
CA ILE A 34 -10.72 -7.10 -0.15
C ILE A 34 -11.61 -6.91 1.10
N ASP A 35 -12.32 -5.78 1.21
CA ASP A 35 -13.18 -5.44 2.34
C ASP A 35 -14.31 -6.45 2.53
N SER A 36 -15.01 -6.83 1.45
CA SER A 36 -16.08 -7.83 1.52
C SER A 36 -15.56 -9.22 1.88
N SER A 37 -14.28 -9.50 1.66
CA SER A 37 -13.66 -10.71 2.19
C SER A 37 -13.50 -10.60 3.71
N LEU A 38 -12.91 -9.52 4.23
CA LEU A 38 -12.69 -9.28 5.65
C LEU A 38 -13.98 -9.35 6.46
N ALA A 39 -15.08 -8.83 5.91
CA ALA A 39 -16.40 -8.86 6.54
C ALA A 39 -16.96 -10.28 6.82
N LYS A 40 -16.34 -11.34 6.28
CA LYS A 40 -16.71 -12.74 6.56
C LYS A 40 -16.22 -13.26 7.91
N ARG A 41 -15.36 -12.50 8.60
CA ARG A 41 -14.83 -12.86 9.93
C ARG A 41 -15.01 -11.68 10.87
N GLU A 42 -15.57 -11.95 12.05
CA GLU A 42 -15.93 -10.90 13.01
C GLU A 42 -14.72 -10.09 13.47
N ASP A 43 -13.61 -10.75 13.80
CA ASP A 43 -12.38 -10.09 14.23
C ASP A 43 -11.72 -9.24 13.13
N LEU A 44 -11.83 -9.67 11.87
CA LEU A 44 -11.32 -8.93 10.72
C LEU A 44 -12.26 -7.81 10.29
N LEU A 45 -13.56 -7.95 10.54
CA LEU A 45 -14.53 -6.88 10.40
C LEU A 45 -14.29 -5.79 11.45
N GLU A 46 -14.00 -6.18 12.69
CA GLU A 46 -13.60 -5.25 13.74
C GLU A 46 -12.31 -4.51 13.34
N LEU A 47 -11.30 -5.26 12.89
CA LEU A 47 -10.09 -4.67 12.32
C LEU A 47 -10.45 -3.70 11.20
N HIS A 48 -11.31 -4.03 10.25
CA HIS A 48 -11.69 -3.14 9.14
C HIS A 48 -12.30 -1.81 9.64
N ASN A 49 -13.15 -1.88 10.68
CA ASN A 49 -13.91 -0.73 11.19
C ASN A 49 -13.08 0.22 12.07
N GLN A 50 -12.04 -0.27 12.74
CA GLN A 50 -11.22 0.56 13.62
C GLN A 50 -10.39 1.59 12.82
N ASN A 51 -10.11 2.76 13.36
CA ASN A 51 -9.22 3.73 12.73
C ASN A 51 -7.76 3.49 13.17
N GLN A 52 -7.11 2.51 12.57
CA GLN A 52 -5.72 2.14 12.86
C GLN A 52 -4.97 1.67 11.61
N PHE A 53 -3.64 1.57 11.69
CA PHE A 53 -2.82 0.99 10.64
C PHE A 53 -3.20 -0.48 10.42
N LYS A 54 -3.58 -0.83 9.19
CA LYS A 54 -4.01 -2.20 8.85
C LYS A 54 -2.85 -3.12 8.47
N GLN A 55 -1.66 -2.57 8.37
CA GLN A 55 -0.42 -3.31 8.07
C GLN A 55 -0.43 -4.09 6.74
N TYR A 56 -1.27 -3.68 5.78
CA TYR A 56 -1.27 -4.17 4.41
C TYR A 56 -1.47 -3.04 3.39
N CYS A 57 -1.04 -3.27 2.15
CA CYS A 57 -1.27 -2.40 1.01
C CYS A 57 -1.39 -3.23 -0.28
N PHE A 58 -1.99 -2.69 -1.35
CA PHE A 58 -2.18 -3.43 -2.59
C PHE A 58 -2.07 -2.55 -3.83
N SER A 59 -1.71 -3.16 -4.96
CA SER A 59 -1.56 -2.51 -6.26
C SER A 59 -2.90 -2.35 -6.99
N GLY A 60 -2.88 -1.61 -8.10
CA GLY A 60 -3.91 -1.74 -9.13
C GLY A 60 -3.83 -3.07 -9.88
N PHE A 61 -4.67 -3.23 -10.90
CA PHE A 61 -4.62 -4.37 -11.81
C PHE A 61 -3.37 -4.35 -12.70
N TYR A 62 -2.88 -5.54 -13.04
CA TYR A 62 -1.81 -5.76 -14.01
C TYR A 62 -2.20 -6.91 -14.98
N PRO A 63 -1.93 -6.82 -16.29
CA PRO A 63 -1.30 -5.69 -16.99
C PRO A 63 -2.15 -4.42 -17.01
N LEU A 64 -1.52 -3.28 -17.29
CA LEU A 64 -2.24 -2.02 -17.49
C LEU A 64 -2.86 -2.00 -18.89
N GLU A 65 -4.14 -1.62 -18.95
CA GLU A 65 -4.80 -1.36 -20.23
C GLU A 65 -4.34 -0.03 -20.86
N THR A 66 -4.71 0.21 -22.11
CA THR A 66 -4.38 1.48 -22.80
C THR A 66 -5.60 2.34 -23.08
N ASN A 67 -6.79 1.74 -23.07
CA ASN A 67 -8.09 2.38 -23.33
C ASN A 67 -8.74 3.00 -22.07
N GLY A 68 -8.10 2.90 -20.90
CA GLY A 68 -8.61 3.45 -19.64
C GLY A 68 -9.71 2.61 -18.96
N VAL A 69 -9.93 1.37 -19.42
CA VAL A 69 -10.96 0.47 -18.89
C VAL A 69 -10.40 -0.95 -18.79
N TYR A 70 -10.47 -1.57 -17.62
CA TYR A 70 -10.22 -3.01 -17.47
C TYR A 70 -11.45 -3.79 -17.93
N GLN A 71 -11.25 -4.73 -18.85
CA GLN A 71 -12.32 -5.35 -19.61
C GLN A 71 -12.95 -6.52 -18.86
N ALA A 72 -14.26 -6.67 -19.00
CA ALA A 72 -14.96 -7.90 -18.66
C ALA A 72 -14.36 -9.09 -19.41
N ASP A 73 -14.50 -10.28 -18.82
CA ASP A 73 -14.02 -11.55 -19.33
C ASP A 73 -12.48 -11.69 -19.46
N HIS A 74 -11.75 -10.75 -18.86
CA HIS A 74 -10.29 -10.77 -18.80
C HIS A 74 -9.77 -11.13 -17.41
N ILE A 75 -8.53 -11.64 -17.37
CA ILE A 75 -7.81 -11.96 -16.14
C ILE A 75 -6.75 -10.90 -15.91
N TYR A 76 -6.79 -10.29 -14.73
CA TYR A 76 -5.74 -9.39 -14.24
C TYR A 76 -5.16 -9.93 -12.93
N THR A 77 -4.01 -9.39 -12.54
CA THR A 77 -3.36 -9.69 -11.27
C THR A 77 -3.43 -8.46 -10.36
N VAL A 78 -3.86 -8.67 -9.12
CA VAL A 78 -3.68 -7.72 -8.02
C VAL A 78 -2.56 -8.22 -7.13
N THR A 79 -1.59 -7.37 -6.82
CA THR A 79 -0.53 -7.69 -5.86
C THR A 79 -0.85 -7.04 -4.53
N LEU A 80 -1.05 -7.85 -3.49
CA LEU A 80 -1.25 -7.40 -2.11
C LEU A 80 0.01 -7.71 -1.32
N ARG A 81 0.43 -6.79 -0.44
CA ARG A 81 1.50 -7.05 0.52
C ARG A 81 1.03 -6.76 1.93
N THR A 82 1.60 -7.48 2.88
CA THR A 82 1.34 -7.31 4.31
C THR A 82 2.57 -7.73 5.11
N VAL A 83 2.72 -7.17 6.31
CA VAL A 83 3.73 -7.61 7.30
C VAL A 83 3.15 -8.52 8.38
N ASP A 84 1.82 -8.67 8.39
CA ASP A 84 1.09 -9.55 9.30
C ASP A 84 0.90 -10.93 8.63
N ALA A 85 1.50 -11.96 9.25
CA ALA A 85 1.43 -13.34 8.79
C ALA A 85 -0.01 -13.91 8.82
N LYS A 86 -0.81 -13.57 9.84
CA LYS A 86 -2.20 -14.02 9.96
C LYS A 86 -3.06 -13.43 8.86
N LEU A 87 -2.85 -12.14 8.54
CA LEU A 87 -3.51 -11.51 7.39
C LEU A 87 -3.06 -12.15 6.07
N ALA A 88 -1.77 -12.45 5.91
CA ALA A 88 -1.25 -13.09 4.71
C ALA A 88 -1.89 -14.47 4.47
N GLU A 89 -1.92 -15.31 5.50
CA GLU A 89 -2.57 -16.63 5.45
C GLU A 89 -4.06 -16.54 5.16
N TYR A 90 -4.74 -15.57 5.80
CA TYR A 90 -6.15 -15.31 5.57
C TYR A 90 -6.42 -14.94 4.11
N PHE A 91 -5.71 -13.94 3.58
CA PHE A 91 -5.89 -13.48 2.21
C PHE A 91 -5.57 -14.56 1.19
N LEU A 92 -4.51 -15.35 1.40
CA LEU A 92 -4.15 -16.48 0.55
C LEU A 92 -5.30 -17.49 0.43
N LYS A 93 -5.95 -17.80 1.56
CA LYS A 93 -7.04 -18.76 1.61
C LYS A 93 -8.33 -18.22 1.01
N VAL A 94 -8.69 -16.97 1.33
CA VAL A 94 -10.03 -16.44 1.06
C VAL A 94 -10.13 -15.76 -0.31
N LEU A 95 -9.10 -15.03 -0.73
CA LEU A 95 -9.21 -14.19 -1.93
C LEU A 95 -9.24 -15.01 -3.23
N LYS A 96 -8.65 -16.21 -3.27
CA LYS A 96 -8.62 -17.06 -4.47
C LYS A 96 -9.99 -17.52 -4.97
N ASP A 97 -11.02 -17.54 -4.11
CA ASP A 97 -12.38 -17.98 -4.45
C ASP A 97 -13.42 -16.91 -4.07
N HIS A 98 -12.98 -15.72 -3.66
CA HIS A 98 -13.89 -14.63 -3.33
C HIS A 98 -14.52 -14.06 -4.59
N ILE A 99 -15.77 -13.62 -4.49
CA ILE A 99 -16.54 -13.06 -5.59
C ILE A 99 -17.30 -11.83 -5.12
N THR A 100 -17.31 -10.81 -5.98
CA THR A 100 -18.16 -9.63 -5.91
C THR A 100 -18.88 -9.46 -7.25
N PRO A 101 -19.84 -8.53 -7.39
CA PRO A 101 -20.53 -8.32 -8.67
C PRO A 101 -19.60 -7.96 -9.85
N LYS A 102 -18.42 -7.38 -9.58
CA LYS A 102 -17.49 -6.90 -10.63
C LYS A 102 -16.28 -7.79 -10.87
N MET A 103 -15.89 -8.63 -9.91
CA MET A 103 -14.70 -9.46 -10.06
C MET A 103 -14.74 -10.72 -9.18
N LYS A 104 -14.03 -11.74 -9.62
CA LYS A 104 -13.87 -13.03 -8.96
C LYS A 104 -12.38 -13.36 -8.82
N GLY A 105 -11.93 -13.78 -7.65
CA GLY A 105 -10.61 -14.38 -7.48
C GLY A 105 -10.53 -15.76 -8.13
N LEU A 106 -9.36 -16.11 -8.66
CA LEU A 106 -9.10 -17.40 -9.29
C LEU A 106 -8.00 -18.19 -8.57
N THR A 107 -6.86 -17.54 -8.35
CA THR A 107 -5.71 -18.14 -7.69
C THR A 107 -5.05 -17.10 -6.80
N ALA A 108 -4.38 -17.56 -5.75
CA ALA A 108 -3.52 -16.73 -4.92
C ALA A 108 -2.23 -17.49 -4.66
N GLU A 109 -1.11 -16.83 -4.91
CA GLU A 109 0.23 -17.33 -4.61
C GLU A 109 0.88 -16.38 -3.61
N ILE A 110 1.63 -16.92 -2.64
CA ILE A 110 2.33 -16.14 -1.62
C ILE A 110 3.84 -16.35 -1.75
N ARG A 111 4.60 -15.28 -1.54
CA ARG A 111 6.05 -15.35 -1.32
C ARG A 111 6.48 -14.34 -0.26
N ILE A 112 7.65 -14.56 0.32
CA ILE A 112 8.31 -13.54 1.13
C ILE A 112 9.19 -12.70 0.22
N VAL A 113 9.06 -11.37 0.28
CA VAL A 113 9.95 -10.47 -0.45
C VAL A 113 11.37 -10.63 0.11
N PRO A 114 12.40 -10.89 -0.71
CA PRO A 114 13.76 -11.02 -0.18
C PRO A 114 14.24 -9.74 0.48
N LYS A 115 14.77 -9.86 1.70
CA LYS A 115 15.39 -8.75 2.42
C LYS A 115 16.84 -8.60 1.97
N LYS A 116 17.10 -7.58 1.15
CA LYS A 116 18.41 -7.15 0.65
C LYS A 116 18.53 -5.65 0.86
N ILE A 117 19.73 -5.10 0.66
CA ILE A 117 19.95 -3.65 0.71
C ILE A 117 19.07 -2.99 -0.36
N ILE A 118 18.19 -2.09 0.07
CA ILE A 118 17.29 -1.31 -0.77
C ILE A 118 17.98 0.02 -1.05
N GLY A 119 18.25 0.31 -2.31
CA GLY A 119 18.75 1.63 -2.72
C GLY A 119 17.63 2.63 -2.95
N GLU A 120 16.48 2.17 -3.48
CA GLU A 120 15.34 3.04 -3.76
C GLU A 120 14.01 2.34 -3.46
N ILE A 121 13.04 3.10 -2.95
CA ILE A 121 11.61 2.74 -3.01
C ILE A 121 10.86 3.77 -3.83
N TYR A 122 9.99 3.32 -4.72
CA TYR A 122 9.22 4.20 -5.61
C TYR A 122 7.75 3.78 -5.68
N SER A 123 6.86 4.73 -5.48
CA SER A 123 5.43 4.47 -5.40
C SER A 123 4.81 4.22 -6.78
N LEU A 124 4.05 3.14 -6.92
CA LEU A 124 3.26 2.87 -8.13
C LEU A 124 1.89 3.56 -8.08
N LEU A 125 1.33 3.71 -6.88
CA LEU A 125 0.11 4.45 -6.58
C LEU A 125 0.45 5.72 -5.81
N PRO A 126 -0.34 6.81 -5.93
CA PRO A 126 0.00 8.07 -5.29
C PRO A 126 0.10 7.91 -3.77
N VAL A 127 1.11 8.55 -3.19
CA VAL A 127 1.27 8.75 -1.75
C VAL A 127 0.34 9.87 -1.32
N ILE A 128 -0.54 9.56 -0.38
CA ILE A 128 -1.52 10.50 0.16
C ILE A 128 -1.06 10.96 1.53
N MET A 129 -1.14 12.26 1.77
CA MET A 129 -0.97 12.88 3.08
C MET A 129 -2.19 13.76 3.33
N LYS A 130 -3.03 13.39 4.30
CA LYS A 130 -4.24 14.16 4.57
C LYS A 130 -3.90 15.40 5.37
N SER A 131 -4.48 16.54 4.99
CA SER A 131 -4.42 17.78 5.76
C SER A 131 -5.76 18.50 5.66
N ASP A 132 -6.09 19.30 6.66
CA ASP A 132 -7.36 20.04 6.69
C ASP A 132 -7.44 21.09 5.57
N GLY A 133 -6.30 21.61 5.11
CA GLY A 133 -6.24 22.52 3.95
C GLY A 133 -6.18 21.81 2.59
N GLY A 134 -6.30 20.47 2.55
CA GLY A 134 -6.29 19.70 1.31
C GLY A 134 -4.89 19.28 0.85
N TYR A 135 -4.53 19.61 -0.40
CA TYR A 135 -3.28 19.16 -1.02
C TYR A 135 -2.06 19.82 -0.38
N TRP A 136 -1.07 19.00 -0.01
CA TRP A 136 0.05 19.44 0.82
C TRP A 136 0.83 20.63 0.24
N ARG A 137 1.03 20.72 -1.08
CA ARG A 137 1.77 21.86 -1.67
C ARG A 137 1.07 23.21 -1.51
N ASN A 138 -0.22 23.20 -1.18
CA ASN A 138 -0.98 24.42 -0.93
C ASN A 138 -1.01 24.77 0.58
N THR A 139 -0.51 23.89 1.44
CA THR A 139 -0.73 23.97 2.89
C THR A 139 0.53 23.83 3.73
N MET A 140 1.61 23.25 3.19
CA MET A 140 2.85 23.02 3.92
C MET A 140 4.07 23.14 3.00
N GLU A 141 5.19 23.51 3.60
CA GLU A 141 6.50 23.51 2.96
C GLU A 141 7.04 22.08 2.80
N LEU A 142 8.03 21.91 1.91
CA LEU A 142 8.62 20.59 1.65
C LEU A 142 9.21 19.94 2.90
N GLU A 143 9.88 20.72 3.76
CA GLU A 143 10.48 20.22 5.00
C GLU A 143 9.41 19.64 5.95
N GLU A 144 8.25 20.29 6.06
CA GLU A 144 7.14 19.76 6.85
C GLU A 144 6.57 18.47 6.23
N TYR A 145 6.45 18.42 4.90
CA TYR A 145 6.03 17.22 4.19
C TYR A 145 6.99 16.05 4.47
N GLU A 146 8.30 16.27 4.33
CA GLU A 146 9.32 15.25 4.58
C GLU A 146 9.28 14.75 6.03
N ARG A 147 9.17 15.67 7.00
CA ARG A 147 8.99 15.34 8.42
C ARG A 147 7.75 14.48 8.65
N ARG A 148 6.60 14.88 8.11
CA ARG A 148 5.34 14.13 8.28
C ARG A 148 5.38 12.76 7.60
N LEU A 149 6.08 12.65 6.47
CA LEU A 149 6.29 11.38 5.78
C LEU A 149 7.12 10.41 6.65
N PHE A 150 8.20 10.93 7.26
CA PHE A 150 9.03 10.19 8.21
C PHE A 150 8.23 9.76 9.44
N GLU A 151 7.53 10.69 10.09
CA GLU A 151 6.71 10.40 11.26
C GLU A 151 5.63 9.36 10.97
N ASN A 152 5.01 9.39 9.80
CA ASN A 152 4.04 8.38 9.40
C ASN A 152 4.67 6.99 9.33
N ALA A 153 5.86 6.87 8.74
CA ALA A 153 6.57 5.60 8.65
C ALA A 153 6.97 5.07 10.03
N VAL A 154 7.52 5.94 10.89
CA VAL A 154 7.90 5.61 12.28
C VAL A 154 6.69 5.18 13.09
N LYS A 155 5.62 5.98 13.14
CA LYS A 155 4.40 5.68 13.91
C LYS A 155 3.77 4.35 13.46
N LYS A 156 3.78 4.09 12.15
CA LYS A 156 3.25 2.85 11.57
C LYS A 156 4.08 1.63 11.97
N TYR A 157 5.41 1.78 11.99
CA TYR A 157 6.33 0.73 12.39
C TYR A 157 6.29 0.46 13.89
N GLN A 158 6.29 1.50 14.73
CA GLN A 158 6.11 1.40 16.19
C GLN A 158 4.79 0.71 16.55
N ALA A 159 3.70 1.03 15.82
CA ALA A 159 2.42 0.35 15.99
C ALA A 159 2.45 -1.13 15.55
N TYR A 160 3.38 -1.53 14.67
CA TYR A 160 3.57 -2.91 14.24
C TYR A 160 4.40 -3.73 15.24
N ILE A 161 5.49 -3.15 15.74
CA ILE A 161 6.37 -3.83 16.70
C ILE A 161 5.89 -3.69 18.15
N GLU A 162 4.87 -2.86 18.40
CA GLU A 162 4.33 -2.53 19.72
C GLU A 162 5.38 -1.94 20.68
N GLU A 163 6.39 -1.29 20.12
CA GLU A 163 7.54 -0.73 20.82
C GLU A 163 7.90 0.65 20.24
N ARG A 164 8.59 1.47 21.04
CA ARG A 164 9.19 2.71 20.56
C ARG A 164 10.57 2.43 19.97
N ILE A 165 10.91 3.16 18.93
CA ILE A 165 12.24 3.15 18.32
C ILE A 165 12.93 4.49 18.56
N GLU A 166 14.25 4.50 18.48
CA GLU A 166 15.02 5.73 18.35
C GLU A 166 14.71 6.40 17.00
N GLU A 167 14.38 7.68 17.03
CA GLU A 167 13.93 8.44 15.85
C GLU A 167 15.06 9.31 15.25
N ASP A 168 16.25 9.31 15.86
CA ASP A 168 17.43 10.05 15.38
C ASP A 168 18.15 9.26 14.26
N PHE A 169 17.49 9.16 13.11
CA PHE A 169 18.09 8.57 11.92
C PHE A 169 17.48 9.16 10.64
N GLN A 170 18.27 9.16 9.58
CA GLN A 170 17.81 9.55 8.25
C GLN A 170 17.17 8.34 7.56
N LEU A 171 15.88 8.43 7.18
CA LEU A 171 15.21 7.35 6.43
C LEU A 171 15.64 7.31 4.95
N TYR A 172 15.82 8.47 4.32
CA TYR A 172 16.21 8.59 2.92
C TYR A 172 17.13 9.80 2.72
N THR A 173 18.05 9.68 1.77
CA THR A 173 19.02 10.71 1.39
C THR A 173 18.52 11.64 0.29
N GLY A 174 17.42 11.27 -0.37
CA GLY A 174 16.78 12.11 -1.37
C GLY A 174 15.33 11.70 -1.68
N ILE A 175 14.51 12.69 -2.00
CA ILE A 175 13.11 12.54 -2.44
C ILE A 175 12.92 13.13 -3.83
N ARG A 176 12.19 12.41 -4.69
CA ARG A 176 11.82 12.88 -6.04
C ARG A 176 10.33 12.68 -6.29
N PHE A 177 9.66 13.76 -6.67
CA PHE A 177 8.27 13.71 -7.16
C PHE A 177 8.27 13.30 -8.64
N MET A 178 7.63 12.16 -8.95
CA MET A 178 7.65 11.54 -10.29
C MET A 178 6.54 12.06 -11.22
N ASN A 179 5.56 12.80 -10.68
CA ASN A 179 4.45 13.38 -11.43
C ASN A 179 4.58 14.91 -11.53
N LYS A 180 4.15 15.48 -12.66
CA LYS A 180 4.16 16.94 -12.89
C LYS A 180 2.97 17.68 -12.26
N LYS A 181 1.82 17.01 -12.19
CA LYS A 181 0.56 17.52 -11.61
C LYS A 181 0.07 16.53 -10.56
N PRO A 182 -0.61 16.98 -9.49
CA PRO A 182 -1.13 16.07 -8.46
C PRO A 182 -2.07 15.04 -9.08
N ILE A 183 -1.97 13.82 -8.58
CA ILE A 183 -2.84 12.72 -9.00
C ILE A 183 -4.06 12.73 -8.09
N GLY A 184 -5.22 13.00 -8.70
CA GLY A 184 -6.48 12.97 -7.99
C GLY A 184 -7.07 11.56 -7.91
N VAL A 185 -7.51 11.19 -6.72
CA VAL A 185 -8.11 9.89 -6.44
C VAL A 185 -9.45 10.06 -5.73
N GLU A 186 -10.45 9.31 -6.18
CA GLU A 186 -11.78 9.34 -5.57
C GLU A 186 -11.78 8.47 -4.31
N TYR A 187 -12.27 9.03 -3.21
CA TYR A 187 -12.47 8.31 -1.97
C TYR A 187 -13.77 8.75 -1.32
N LYS A 188 -14.76 7.84 -1.29
CA LYS A 188 -16.13 8.16 -0.92
C LYS A 188 -16.64 9.34 -1.76
N GLU A 189 -17.07 10.42 -1.12
CA GLU A 189 -17.61 11.62 -1.77
C GLU A 189 -16.58 12.74 -1.95
N ILE A 190 -15.32 12.48 -1.58
CA ILE A 190 -14.24 13.46 -1.69
C ILE A 190 -13.19 13.04 -2.71
N ARG A 191 -12.43 14.02 -3.19
CA ARG A 191 -11.26 13.81 -4.04
C ARG A 191 -10.00 14.13 -3.24
N LEU A 192 -9.16 13.13 -3.03
CA LEU A 192 -7.85 13.29 -2.42
C LEU A 192 -6.81 13.54 -3.51
N LEU A 193 -5.79 14.34 -3.20
CA LEU A 193 -4.67 14.63 -4.10
C LEU A 193 -3.39 14.05 -3.49
N GLY A 194 -2.59 13.40 -4.33
CA GLY A 194 -1.29 12.85 -3.93
C GLY A 194 -0.27 12.86 -5.05
N ASP A 195 0.94 12.45 -4.70
CA ASP A 195 2.07 12.42 -5.60
C ASP A 195 2.72 11.05 -5.65
N LYS A 196 3.33 10.71 -6.78
CA LYS A 196 4.21 9.56 -6.87
C LYS A 196 5.61 9.97 -6.44
N LEU A 197 6.21 9.22 -5.53
CA LEU A 197 7.53 9.48 -4.97
C LEU A 197 8.53 8.41 -5.41
N ASN A 198 9.79 8.81 -5.55
CA ASN A 198 10.96 7.94 -5.46
C ASN A 198 11.81 8.45 -4.29
N LEU A 199 12.11 7.57 -3.34
CA LEU A 199 12.95 7.83 -2.17
C LEU A 199 14.24 7.03 -2.30
N GLN A 200 15.38 7.72 -2.21
CA GLN A 200 16.71 7.10 -2.13
C GLN A 200 16.97 6.72 -0.67
N ILE A 201 16.92 5.43 -0.35
CA ILE A 201 16.96 4.95 1.04
C ILE A 201 18.37 5.07 1.61
N ALA A 202 18.47 5.48 2.87
CA ALA A 202 19.75 5.56 3.56
C ALA A 202 20.29 4.18 3.95
N ASP A 203 21.61 4.05 4.08
CA ASP A 203 22.28 2.76 4.33
C ASP A 203 22.23 2.30 5.80
N ASN A 204 21.75 3.15 6.72
CA ASN A 204 21.66 2.78 8.12
C ASN A 204 20.61 1.68 8.36
N GLU A 205 20.81 0.89 9.41
CA GLU A 205 20.01 -0.31 9.70
C GLU A 205 18.52 0.00 9.84
N MET A 206 18.17 1.09 10.55
CA MET A 206 16.77 1.45 10.79
C MET A 206 16.09 1.93 9.50
N ALA A 207 16.78 2.70 8.64
CA ALA A 207 16.26 3.08 7.34
C ALA A 207 15.99 1.86 6.45
N GLN A 208 16.89 0.89 6.42
CA GLN A 208 16.71 -0.36 5.67
C GLN A 208 15.55 -1.20 6.23
N GLU A 209 15.40 -1.25 7.56
CA GLU A 209 14.27 -1.92 8.22
C GLU A 209 12.94 -1.26 7.85
N LEU A 210 12.83 0.06 8.02
CA LEU A 210 11.61 0.81 7.69
C LEU A 210 11.30 0.75 6.20
N ALA A 211 12.30 0.89 5.32
CA ALA A 211 12.10 0.80 3.89
C ALA A 211 11.53 -0.57 3.50
N TYR A 212 12.08 -1.65 4.05
CA TYR A 212 11.56 -3.00 3.84
C TYR A 212 10.14 -3.15 4.39
N PHE A 213 9.86 -2.68 5.60
CA PHE A 213 8.52 -2.65 6.19
C PHE A 213 7.50 -1.90 5.32
N LEU A 214 7.86 -0.74 4.79
CA LEU A 214 7.00 0.07 3.91
C LEU A 214 6.66 -0.63 2.60
N LEU A 215 7.45 -1.62 2.15
CA LEU A 215 7.06 -2.47 1.02
C LEU A 215 5.78 -3.26 1.32
N GLY A 216 5.59 -3.67 2.57
CA GLY A 216 4.43 -4.40 3.04
C GLY A 216 3.24 -3.51 3.37
N THR A 217 3.49 -2.29 3.85
CA THR A 217 2.47 -1.44 4.46
C THR A 217 2.15 -0.17 3.68
N GLY A 218 2.92 0.13 2.62
CA GLY A 218 2.78 1.31 1.78
C GLY A 218 3.31 2.59 2.42
N ILE A 219 3.65 3.57 1.57
CA ILE A 219 4.18 4.88 1.95
C ILE A 219 3.03 5.83 2.30
N GLY A 220 3.18 6.64 3.35
CA GLY A 220 2.18 7.66 3.72
C GLY A 220 0.86 7.05 4.22
N GLU A 221 -0.25 7.67 3.86
CA GLU A 221 -1.57 7.33 4.39
C GLU A 221 -2.47 6.59 3.37
N MET A 222 -3.61 6.09 3.85
CA MET A 222 -4.64 5.42 3.03
C MET A 222 -4.18 4.09 2.38
N ASN A 223 -3.23 3.39 3.00
CA ASN A 223 -2.62 2.20 2.41
C ASN A 223 -3.54 0.99 2.31
N SER A 224 -4.50 0.84 3.24
CA SER A 224 -5.57 -0.17 3.15
C SER A 224 -6.56 0.11 2.02
N ARG A 225 -6.41 1.23 1.31
CA ARG A 225 -7.12 1.56 0.06
C ARG A 225 -6.20 1.46 -1.17
N GLY A 226 -4.99 0.92 -0.98
CA GLY A 226 -3.96 0.71 -1.99
C GLY A 226 -3.02 1.90 -2.23
N TYR A 227 -3.33 3.08 -1.70
CA TYR A 227 -2.49 4.26 -1.91
C TYR A 227 -1.13 4.14 -1.22
N GLY A 228 -0.10 4.70 -1.84
CA GLY A 228 1.28 4.53 -1.39
C GLY A 228 1.90 3.16 -1.63
N TYR A 229 1.21 2.24 -2.33
CA TYR A 229 1.83 0.98 -2.76
C TYR A 229 3.09 1.28 -3.59
N CYS A 230 4.22 0.69 -3.18
CA CYS A 230 5.53 0.98 -3.76
C CYS A 230 6.24 -0.28 -4.23
N ASN A 231 7.19 -0.10 -5.14
CA ASN A 231 8.17 -1.10 -5.51
C ASN A 231 9.56 -0.61 -5.11
N PHE A 232 10.57 -1.43 -5.34
CA PHE A 232 11.92 -1.19 -4.85
C PHE A 232 12.98 -1.57 -5.87
N ARG A 233 14.17 -1.01 -5.68
CA ARG A 233 15.38 -1.40 -6.39
C ARG A 233 16.45 -1.76 -5.35
N TRP A 234 17.01 -2.96 -5.48
CA TRP A 234 18.17 -3.38 -4.69
C TRP A 234 19.46 -2.75 -5.23
N ILE A 235 20.45 -2.67 -4.35
CA ILE A 235 21.85 -2.42 -4.72
C ILE A 235 22.48 -3.73 -5.20
#